data_AF-A0ABD2VHZ6-F1
#
_entry.id   AF-A0ABD2VHZ6-F1
#
_cell.length_a   1.000
_cell.length_b   1.000
_cell.length_c   1.000
_cell.angle_alpha   90.00
_cell.angle_beta   90.00
_cell.angle_gamma   90.00
#
_symmetry.space_group_name_H-M   'P 1'
#
loop_
_entity.id
_entity.type
_entity.pdbx_description
1 polymer ?
#
loop_
_entity_poly.entity_id
_entity_poly.type
_entity_poly.pdbx_seq_one_letter_code
_entity_poly.pdbx_strand_id
1 'polypeptide(L)'
;MAVPQVLVFRTQLNIRCPFIFCLHNVRKRSSVAAVAVEPVKVLKNRSYNASDGKGDGDAPKWKKLSSEELGISTSMIAKPTRLVLNGLKKKGFEVYLVGGCVRDLILDRTPKDFDILTSAELKEVLKIFQCCEIVGRRFPICHVHIDDTIVEVSSFTATGRKFKRNGYNVVRRPPACSEADFIRWKNCLARDFTINGLMFDPFAKIVYDYLGGLEDIRRAKVCM
;
A
#
# COMPACT_ATOMS: atom_id res chain seq x y z
N MET A 1 16.53 59.59 -21.30
CA MET A 1 15.14 60.12 -21.23
C MET A 1 14.22 58.92 -21.06
N ALA A 2 13.47 58.90 -19.95
CA ALA A 2 12.97 57.70 -19.30
C ALA A 2 11.58 57.24 -19.78
N VAL A 3 11.37 55.93 -19.61
CA VAL A 3 10.24 55.06 -19.99
C VAL A 3 8.97 55.35 -19.16
N PRO A 4 7.75 55.22 -19.71
CA PRO A 4 6.51 55.44 -18.96
C PRO A 4 6.18 54.27 -18.01
N GLN A 5 5.69 54.62 -16.81
CA GLN A 5 5.35 53.71 -15.72
C GLN A 5 3.94 53.13 -15.83
N VAL A 6 3.85 51.88 -15.37
CA VAL A 6 2.69 51.00 -15.22
C VAL A 6 1.77 51.48 -14.09
N LEU A 7 0.44 51.53 -14.33
CA LEU A 7 -0.57 51.73 -13.30
C LEU A 7 -1.21 50.37 -12.94
N VAL A 8 -0.96 49.90 -11.71
CA VAL A 8 -1.53 48.67 -11.14
C VAL A 8 -2.74 49.04 -10.27
N PHE A 9 -3.93 48.54 -10.60
CA PHE A 9 -5.10 48.60 -9.71
C PHE A 9 -5.21 47.33 -8.87
N ARG A 10 -5.01 47.46 -7.56
CA ARG A 10 -5.33 46.45 -6.53
C ARG A 10 -6.72 46.75 -5.98
N THR A 11 -7.66 45.82 -6.11
CA THR A 11 -8.91 45.84 -5.33
C THR A 11 -8.81 44.83 -4.20
N GLN A 12 -8.74 45.35 -2.97
CA GLN A 12 -8.93 44.61 -1.73
C GLN A 12 -10.42 44.63 -1.40
N LEU A 13 -11.04 43.46 -1.23
CA LEU A 13 -12.37 43.34 -0.62
C LEU A 13 -12.21 42.59 0.69
N ASN A 14 -12.50 43.31 1.76
CA ASN A 14 -12.38 42.94 3.16
C ASN A 14 -13.80 42.99 3.72
N ILE A 15 -14.38 41.85 4.10
CA ILE A 15 -15.69 41.80 4.77
C ILE A 15 -15.50 41.08 6.10
N ARG A 16 -15.74 41.81 7.19
CA ARG A 16 -15.69 41.37 8.59
C ARG A 16 -17.11 41.26 9.15
N CYS A 17 -17.42 40.07 9.71
CA CYS A 17 -18.20 39.75 10.92
C CYS A 17 -19.69 40.18 11.03
N PRO A 18 -20.51 39.44 11.80
CA PRO A 18 -20.51 39.61 13.26
C PRO A 18 -20.46 38.31 14.08
N PHE A 19 -19.86 38.45 15.26
CA PHE A 19 -19.99 37.62 16.45
C PHE A 19 -21.40 37.76 17.05
N ILE A 20 -21.95 36.69 17.65
CA ILE A 20 -22.64 36.68 18.96
C ILE A 20 -22.69 35.24 19.53
N PHE A 21 -22.20 35.16 20.77
CA PHE A 21 -22.30 34.20 21.89
C PHE A 21 -23.11 32.87 21.85
N CYS A 22 -22.36 31.77 22.09
CA CYS A 22 -22.38 30.85 23.25
C CYS A 22 -23.72 30.41 23.89
N LEU A 23 -23.95 29.08 23.92
CA LEU A 23 -24.36 28.34 25.12
C LEU A 23 -23.86 26.89 25.06
N HIS A 24 -23.29 26.44 26.19
CA HIS A 24 -22.85 25.08 26.46
C HIS A 24 -24.01 24.08 26.39
N ASN A 25 -23.79 22.90 25.79
CA ASN A 25 -24.47 21.72 26.28
C ASN A 25 -23.57 20.47 26.28
N VAL A 26 -23.68 19.77 27.41
CA VAL A 26 -22.75 18.76 27.92
C VAL A 26 -22.88 17.43 27.18
N ARG A 27 -21.73 16.77 27.02
CA ARG A 27 -21.54 15.37 26.61
C ARG A 27 -22.65 14.44 27.08
N LYS A 28 -23.29 13.73 26.14
CA LYS A 28 -23.65 12.32 26.34
C LYS A 28 -22.92 11.49 25.29
N ARG A 29 -21.97 10.69 25.75
CA ARG A 29 -21.33 9.62 24.99
C ARG A 29 -22.41 8.60 24.67
N SER A 30 -22.85 8.53 23.43
CA SER A 30 -23.59 7.36 22.96
C SER A 30 -22.64 6.17 23.02
N SER A 31 -23.01 5.20 23.85
CA SER A 31 -22.34 3.93 24.07
C SER A 31 -22.01 3.28 22.73
N VAL A 32 -20.71 3.10 22.48
CA VAL A 32 -20.20 2.20 21.45
C VAL A 32 -20.68 0.81 21.83
N ALA A 33 -21.68 0.30 21.11
CA ALA A 33 -22.02 -1.11 21.18
C ALA A 33 -20.79 -1.87 20.65
N ALA A 34 -20.05 -2.50 21.56
CA ALA A 34 -19.05 -3.48 21.21
C ALA A 34 -19.77 -4.62 20.49
N VAL A 35 -19.72 -4.62 19.16
CA VAL A 35 -20.01 -5.82 18.38
C VAL A 35 -18.93 -6.81 18.79
N ALA A 36 -19.33 -7.83 19.54
CA ALA A 36 -18.50 -8.97 19.84
C ALA A 36 -18.04 -9.55 18.51
N VAL A 37 -16.77 -9.33 18.17
CA VAL A 37 -16.12 -10.01 17.06
C VAL A 37 -16.00 -11.45 17.51
N GLU A 38 -16.87 -12.32 16.98
CA GLU A 38 -16.70 -13.75 17.17
C GLU A 38 -15.30 -14.15 16.71
N PRO A 39 -14.64 -15.10 17.40
CA PRO A 39 -13.34 -15.58 16.99
C PRO A 39 -13.46 -16.15 15.56
N VAL A 40 -12.90 -15.40 14.61
CA VAL A 40 -12.75 -15.80 13.22
C VAL A 40 -12.11 -17.18 13.22
N LYS A 41 -12.67 -18.11 12.44
CA LYS A 41 -12.18 -19.48 12.26
C LYS A 41 -10.71 -19.45 11.89
N VAL A 42 -9.87 -19.53 12.91
CA VAL A 42 -8.43 -19.74 12.81
C VAL A 42 -8.24 -20.95 11.91
N LEU A 43 -7.49 -20.72 10.82
CA LEU A 43 -6.76 -21.68 10.01
C LEU A 43 -7.09 -23.14 10.39
N LYS A 44 -7.92 -23.80 9.59
CA LYS A 44 -8.03 -25.26 9.66
C LYS A 44 -6.62 -25.83 9.59
N ASN A 45 -6.23 -26.53 10.65
CA ASN A 45 -5.02 -27.31 10.77
C ASN A 45 -4.76 -28.10 9.48
N ARG A 46 -3.95 -27.55 8.58
CA ARG A 46 -3.13 -28.28 7.65
C ARG A 46 -1.72 -27.99 8.09
N SER A 47 -1.10 -29.00 8.67
CA SER A 47 0.25 -29.02 9.19
C SER A 47 1.18 -28.34 8.20
N TYR A 48 1.49 -27.06 8.46
CA TYR A 48 2.75 -26.51 7.99
C TYR A 48 3.80 -27.30 8.76
N ASN A 49 4.66 -28.01 8.03
CA ASN A 49 5.87 -28.57 8.60
C ASN A 49 6.70 -27.39 9.12
N ALA A 50 6.48 -27.04 10.38
CA ALA A 50 7.40 -26.28 11.18
C ALA A 50 8.62 -27.17 11.34
N SER A 51 9.62 -26.96 10.48
CA SER A 51 10.98 -27.28 10.87
C SER A 51 11.31 -26.35 12.03
N ASP A 52 11.11 -26.88 13.24
CA ASP A 52 11.52 -26.28 14.50
C ASP A 52 13.01 -25.96 14.45
N GLY A 53 13.30 -24.66 14.49
CA GLY A 53 14.63 -24.11 14.76
C GLY A 53 14.50 -23.12 15.91
N LYS A 54 14.78 -23.59 17.11
CA LYS A 54 14.86 -22.79 18.33
C LYS A 54 16.27 -22.21 18.42
N GLY A 55 16.41 -20.88 18.41
CA GLY A 55 17.63 -20.20 18.84
C GLY A 55 18.24 -19.24 17.82
N ASP A 56 18.43 -18.01 18.31
CA ASP A 56 19.39 -16.99 17.88
C ASP A 56 19.14 -16.22 16.56
N GLY A 57 19.05 -14.89 16.66
CA GLY A 57 19.34 -13.86 15.64
C GLY A 57 18.99 -14.06 14.15
N ASP A 58 18.16 -15.02 13.75
CA ASP A 58 18.06 -15.42 12.35
C ASP A 58 17.11 -14.49 11.59
N ALA A 59 17.62 -13.87 10.53
CA ALA A 59 16.83 -12.98 9.70
C ALA A 59 15.62 -13.73 9.12
N PRO A 60 14.43 -13.10 9.04
CA PRO A 60 13.24 -13.78 8.54
C PRO A 60 13.48 -14.36 7.15
N LYS A 61 13.36 -15.69 7.05
CA LYS A 61 13.49 -16.40 5.79
C LYS A 61 12.35 -16.00 4.85
N TRP A 62 12.69 -15.67 3.62
CA TRP A 62 11.71 -15.28 2.61
C TRP A 62 10.74 -16.41 2.31
N LYS A 63 9.44 -16.10 2.29
CA LYS A 63 8.36 -17.05 2.05
C LYS A 63 7.56 -16.64 0.82
N LYS A 64 7.19 -17.65 0.04
CA LYS A 64 6.26 -17.55 -1.09
C LYS A 64 5.14 -18.56 -0.82
N LEU A 65 3.92 -18.07 -0.63
CA LEU A 65 2.77 -18.90 -0.28
C LEU A 65 1.72 -18.81 -1.38
N SER A 66 0.97 -19.88 -1.58
CA SER A 66 -0.19 -19.85 -2.49
C SER A 66 -1.30 -18.99 -1.87
N SER A 67 -1.94 -18.16 -2.70
CA SER A 67 -3.13 -17.40 -2.29
C SER A 67 -4.26 -18.29 -1.76
N GLU A 68 -4.37 -19.53 -2.27
CA GLU A 68 -5.38 -20.50 -1.85
C GLU A 68 -5.13 -21.00 -0.42
N GLU A 69 -3.87 -21.13 0.00
CA GLU A 69 -3.49 -21.48 1.38
C GLU A 69 -3.87 -20.36 2.37
N LEU A 70 -3.92 -19.13 1.89
CA LEU A 70 -4.26 -17.93 2.66
C LEU A 70 -5.72 -17.51 2.52
N GLY A 71 -6.54 -18.29 1.81
CA GLY A 71 -7.97 -17.99 1.61
C GLY A 71 -8.25 -16.80 0.68
N ILE A 72 -7.24 -16.29 -0.01
CA ILE A 72 -7.39 -15.14 -0.91
C ILE A 72 -7.93 -15.61 -2.24
N SER A 73 -9.06 -15.04 -2.65
CA SER A 73 -9.66 -15.27 -3.96
C SER A 73 -9.65 -14.01 -4.81
N THR A 74 -9.49 -14.15 -6.14
CA THR A 74 -9.54 -13.00 -7.08
C THR A 74 -10.90 -12.30 -7.06
N SER A 75 -11.96 -12.97 -6.60
CA SER A 75 -13.30 -12.39 -6.40
C SER A 75 -13.35 -11.34 -5.27
N MET A 76 -12.44 -11.41 -4.29
CA MET A 76 -12.35 -10.40 -3.22
C MET A 76 -11.74 -9.07 -3.70
N ILE A 77 -11.13 -9.07 -4.89
CA ILE A 77 -10.55 -7.86 -5.48
C ILE A 77 -11.65 -7.07 -6.19
N ALA A 78 -11.79 -5.79 -5.85
CA ALA A 78 -12.78 -4.92 -6.45
C ALA A 78 -12.64 -4.84 -7.98
N LYS A 79 -13.78 -4.74 -8.69
CA LYS A 79 -13.83 -4.68 -10.16
C LYS A 79 -12.96 -3.53 -10.72
N PRO A 80 -13.00 -2.29 -10.18
CA PRO A 80 -12.11 -1.20 -10.63
C PRO A 80 -10.63 -1.58 -10.57
N THR A 81 -10.18 -2.14 -9.44
CA THR A 81 -8.80 -2.59 -9.23
C THR A 81 -8.41 -3.68 -10.23
N ARG A 82 -9.29 -4.64 -10.51
CA ARG A 82 -9.05 -5.69 -11.52
C ARG A 82 -8.87 -5.12 -12.92
N LEU A 83 -9.58 -4.05 -13.28
CA LEU A 83 -9.41 -3.37 -14.58
C LEU A 83 -8.02 -2.74 -14.70
N VAL A 84 -7.56 -2.06 -13.64
CA VAL A 84 -6.22 -1.45 -13.61
C VAL A 84 -5.12 -2.52 -13.66
N LEU A 85 -5.24 -3.57 -12.84
CA LEU A 85 -4.31 -4.72 -12.85
C LEU A 85 -4.20 -5.34 -14.25
N ASN A 86 -5.34 -5.61 -14.89
CA ASN A 86 -5.38 -6.17 -16.24
C ASN A 86 -4.80 -5.21 -17.29
N GLY A 87 -5.08 -3.91 -17.18
CA GLY A 87 -4.55 -2.90 -18.09
C GLY A 87 -3.03 -2.84 -18.08
N LEU A 88 -2.43 -2.82 -16.88
CA LEU A 88 -0.99 -2.86 -16.69
C LEU A 88 -0.39 -4.19 -17.16
N LYS A 89 -1.01 -5.32 -16.79
CA LYS A 89 -0.53 -6.65 -17.17
C LYS A 89 -0.53 -6.87 -18.68
N LYS A 90 -1.56 -6.38 -19.39
CA LYS A 90 -1.64 -6.44 -20.87
C LYS A 90 -0.49 -5.70 -21.56
N LYS A 91 0.11 -4.71 -20.90
CA LYS A 91 1.28 -3.97 -21.41
C LYS A 91 2.61 -4.62 -21.05
N GLY A 92 2.58 -5.77 -20.37
CA GLY A 92 3.78 -6.52 -19.98
C GLY A 92 4.39 -6.10 -18.65
N PHE A 93 3.74 -5.23 -17.88
CA PHE A 93 4.26 -4.82 -16.57
C PHE A 93 3.97 -5.85 -15.49
N GLU A 94 4.87 -5.93 -14.51
CA GLU A 94 4.61 -6.64 -13.27
C GLU A 94 3.71 -5.79 -12.38
N VAL A 95 2.80 -6.45 -11.67
CA VAL A 95 1.83 -5.79 -10.79
C VAL A 95 1.60 -6.62 -9.54
N TYR A 96 1.49 -5.93 -8.42
CA TYR A 96 1.32 -6.52 -7.10
C TYR A 96 0.32 -5.70 -6.31
N LEU A 97 -0.56 -6.35 -5.56
CA LEU A 97 -1.29 -5.71 -4.47
C LEU A 97 -0.38 -5.66 -3.24
N VAL A 98 -0.39 -4.56 -2.50
CA VAL A 98 0.54 -4.33 -1.39
C VAL A 98 -0.14 -3.65 -0.21
N GLY A 99 0.47 -3.71 0.97
CA GLY A 99 0.03 -2.92 2.13
C GLY A 99 -1.21 -3.46 2.83
N GLY A 100 -2.06 -2.54 3.31
CA GLY A 100 -3.22 -2.86 4.14
C GLY A 100 -4.22 -3.76 3.44
N CYS A 101 -4.36 -3.63 2.11
CA CYS A 101 -5.30 -4.44 1.35
C CYS A 101 -4.95 -5.94 1.40
N VAL A 102 -3.65 -6.30 1.33
CA VAL A 102 -3.21 -7.71 1.39
C VAL A 102 -3.44 -8.28 2.78
N ARG A 103 -3.13 -7.51 3.83
CA ARG A 103 -3.41 -7.89 5.22
C ARG A 103 -4.89 -8.15 5.43
N ASP A 104 -5.75 -7.25 4.96
CA ASP A 104 -7.19 -7.36 5.16
C ASP A 104 -7.76 -8.58 4.41
N LEU A 105 -7.27 -8.85 3.19
CA LEU A 105 -7.60 -10.07 2.44
C LEU A 105 -7.21 -11.36 3.19
N ILE A 106 -6.01 -11.41 3.78
CA ILE A 106 -5.54 -12.58 4.55
C ILE A 106 -6.40 -12.79 5.81
N LEU A 107 -6.94 -11.71 6.38
CA LEU A 107 -7.82 -11.74 7.55
C LEU A 107 -9.29 -11.96 7.20
N ASP A 108 -9.61 -12.27 5.94
CA ASP A 108 -10.98 -12.40 5.42
C ASP A 108 -11.85 -11.16 5.71
N ARG A 109 -11.24 -9.97 5.58
CA ARG A 109 -11.88 -8.67 5.72
C ARG A 109 -11.94 -7.97 4.37
N THR A 110 -12.96 -7.15 4.16
CA THR A 110 -13.05 -6.30 2.97
C THR A 110 -12.04 -5.16 3.07
N PRO A 111 -11.07 -5.04 2.14
CA PRO A 111 -10.15 -3.91 2.10
C PRO A 111 -10.91 -2.59 1.89
N LYS A 112 -10.43 -1.50 2.50
CA LYS A 112 -10.98 -0.16 2.30
C LYS A 112 -10.54 0.44 0.97
N ASP A 113 -9.27 0.26 0.68
CA ASP A 113 -8.51 0.75 -0.46
C ASP A 113 -7.66 -0.39 -1.04
N PHE A 114 -7.30 -0.28 -2.32
CA PHE A 114 -6.42 -1.22 -2.99
C PHE A 114 -5.22 -0.48 -3.56
N ASP A 115 -4.04 -0.78 -3.01
CA ASP A 115 -2.78 -0.24 -3.48
C ASP A 115 -2.13 -1.20 -4.47
N ILE A 116 -1.88 -0.71 -5.69
CA ILE A 116 -1.17 -1.44 -6.72
C ILE A 116 0.27 -0.95 -6.77
N LEU A 117 1.22 -1.87 -6.74
CA LEU A 117 2.63 -1.63 -7.03
C LEU A 117 2.98 -2.23 -8.39
N THR A 118 3.62 -1.46 -9.27
CA THR A 118 3.97 -1.90 -10.62
C THR A 118 5.43 -1.66 -10.98
N SER A 119 5.94 -2.44 -11.95
CA SER A 119 7.22 -2.17 -12.60
C SER A 119 7.18 -1.01 -13.60
N ALA A 120 5.98 -0.57 -14.02
CA ALA A 120 5.84 0.61 -14.87
C ALA A 120 6.29 1.89 -14.16
N GLU A 121 6.91 2.81 -14.88
CA GLU A 121 7.09 4.18 -14.45
C GLU A 121 5.72 4.89 -14.37
N LEU A 122 5.56 5.84 -13.45
CA LEU A 122 4.28 6.57 -13.33
C LEU A 122 3.90 7.30 -14.63
N LYS A 123 4.88 7.76 -15.41
CA LYS A 123 4.65 8.36 -16.74
C LYS A 123 4.12 7.35 -17.76
N GLU A 124 4.42 6.06 -17.61
CA GLU A 124 3.88 5.00 -18.44
C GLU A 124 2.46 4.66 -18.02
N VAL A 125 2.16 4.67 -16.71
CA VAL A 125 0.79 4.55 -16.20
C VAL A 125 -0.12 5.63 -16.81
N LEU A 126 0.35 6.88 -16.87
CA LEU A 126 -0.36 8.00 -17.53
C LEU A 126 -0.66 7.77 -19.01
N LYS A 127 0.13 6.95 -19.72
CA LYS A 127 -0.10 6.62 -21.14
C LYS A 127 -1.10 5.48 -21.31
N ILE A 128 -1.30 4.66 -20.29
CA ILE A 128 -2.15 3.48 -20.33
C ILE A 128 -3.60 3.84 -19.99
N PHE A 129 -3.79 4.72 -19.01
CA PHE A 129 -5.10 5.12 -18.51
C PHE A 129 -5.39 6.57 -18.87
N GLN A 130 -6.58 6.83 -19.42
CA GLN A 130 -6.97 8.18 -19.86
C GLN A 130 -7.29 9.10 -18.68
N CYS A 131 -7.95 8.57 -17.65
CA CYS A 131 -8.36 9.32 -16.46
C CYS A 131 -7.43 8.97 -15.30
N CYS A 132 -6.24 9.56 -15.29
CA CYS A 132 -5.33 9.40 -14.17
C CYS A 132 -4.43 10.62 -13.98
N GLU A 133 -3.98 10.81 -12.74
CA GLU A 133 -3.11 11.92 -12.37
C GLU A 133 -2.00 11.45 -11.43
N ILE A 134 -0.86 12.14 -11.45
CA ILE A 134 0.22 11.90 -10.49
C ILE A 134 0.05 12.88 -9.34
N VAL A 135 -0.14 12.35 -8.14
CA VAL A 135 -0.33 13.10 -6.91
C VAL A 135 0.88 12.93 -6.01
N GLY A 136 1.18 13.94 -5.19
CA GLY A 136 2.27 13.91 -4.22
C GLY A 136 3.62 14.36 -4.80
N ARG A 137 4.27 15.33 -4.13
CA ARG A 137 5.61 15.80 -4.51
C ARG A 137 6.72 14.90 -3.99
N ARG A 138 6.63 14.53 -2.70
CA ARG A 138 7.65 13.74 -2.01
C ARG A 138 7.50 12.23 -2.27
N PHE A 139 6.27 11.79 -2.46
CA PHE A 139 5.89 10.40 -2.71
C PHE A 139 4.93 10.40 -3.90
N PRO A 140 5.45 10.50 -5.13
CA PRO A 140 4.59 10.53 -6.29
C PRO A 140 3.91 9.17 -6.42
N ILE A 141 2.57 9.20 -6.49
CA ILE A 141 1.69 8.06 -6.74
C ILE A 141 0.74 8.45 -7.88
N CYS A 142 0.25 7.47 -8.64
CA CYS A 142 -0.72 7.71 -9.68
C CYS A 142 -2.12 7.32 -9.19
N HIS A 143 -3.04 8.26 -9.19
CA HIS A 143 -4.45 8.00 -8.98
C HIS A 143 -5.08 7.67 -10.32
N VAL A 144 -5.59 6.44 -10.46
CA VAL A 144 -6.32 6.00 -11.65
C VAL A 144 -7.81 6.03 -11.31
N HIS A 145 -8.55 6.86 -12.03
CA HIS A 145 -10.00 7.00 -11.86
C HIS A 145 -10.71 5.97 -12.73
N ILE A 146 -11.47 5.09 -12.10
CA ILE A 146 -12.33 4.11 -12.75
C ILE A 146 -13.72 4.26 -12.15
N ASP A 147 -14.66 4.76 -12.95
CA ASP A 147 -15.99 5.16 -12.49
C ASP A 147 -15.87 6.13 -11.28
N ASP A 148 -16.58 5.87 -10.19
CA ASP A 148 -16.53 6.66 -8.95
C ASP A 148 -15.43 6.18 -7.97
N THR A 149 -14.53 5.31 -8.41
CA THR A 149 -13.47 4.74 -7.56
C THR A 149 -12.09 5.20 -8.00
N ILE A 150 -11.26 5.56 -7.02
CA ILE A 150 -9.85 5.87 -7.22
C ILE A 150 -9.03 4.64 -6.85
N VAL A 151 -8.17 4.20 -7.76
CA VAL A 151 -7.20 3.12 -7.52
C VAL A 151 -5.81 3.74 -7.45
N GLU A 152 -5.10 3.49 -6.36
CA GLU A 152 -3.74 4.00 -6.17
C GLU A 152 -2.71 3.08 -6.85
N VAL A 153 -1.86 3.67 -7.68
CA VAL A 153 -0.80 2.96 -8.40
C VAL A 153 0.55 3.59 -8.08
N SER A 154 1.41 2.81 -7.44
CA SER A 154 2.79 3.14 -7.11
C SER A 154 3.77 2.40 -8.01
N SER A 155 4.97 2.96 -8.18
CA SER A 155 6.05 2.35 -8.98
C SER A 155 7.26 2.00 -8.12
N PHE A 156 7.93 0.88 -8.39
CA PHE A 156 9.18 0.50 -7.71
C PHE A 156 10.26 1.60 -7.79
N THR A 157 10.34 2.32 -8.91
CA THR A 157 11.36 3.35 -9.15
C THR A 157 11.04 4.68 -8.47
N ALA A 158 9.77 5.01 -8.28
CA ALA A 158 9.35 6.19 -7.51
C ALA A 158 9.85 6.11 -6.06
N THR A 159 9.76 4.92 -5.46
CA THR A 159 10.32 4.64 -4.12
C THR A 159 11.86 4.56 -4.14
N GLY A 160 12.43 4.04 -5.24
CA GLY A 160 13.88 3.83 -5.41
C GLY A 160 14.75 5.10 -5.44
N ARG A 161 14.20 6.28 -5.79
CA ARG A 161 14.97 7.54 -5.82
C ARG A 161 15.55 7.95 -4.46
N LYS A 162 14.97 7.47 -3.35
CA LYS A 162 15.49 7.74 -2.00
C LYS A 162 16.77 6.98 -1.68
N PHE A 163 16.99 5.81 -2.26
CA PHE A 163 18.17 4.98 -1.99
C PHE A 163 19.45 5.49 -2.67
N LYS A 164 19.37 6.50 -3.55
CA LYS A 164 20.57 7.14 -4.12
C LYS A 164 21.15 8.27 -3.25
N ARG A 165 20.40 8.80 -2.27
CA ARG A 165 20.83 10.00 -1.50
C ARG A 165 21.31 9.74 -0.08
N ASN A 166 21.01 8.58 0.50
CA ASN A 166 21.41 8.26 1.87
C ASN A 166 22.32 7.03 1.88
N GLY A 167 23.60 7.24 2.21
CA GLY A 167 24.61 6.20 2.43
C GLY A 167 24.35 5.36 3.68
N TYR A 168 23.17 4.76 3.77
CA TYR A 168 22.81 3.80 4.81
C TYR A 168 22.86 2.40 4.24
N ASN A 169 23.78 1.62 4.81
CA ASN A 169 23.91 0.17 4.80
C ASN A 169 23.62 -0.51 3.46
N VAL A 170 24.69 -0.96 2.80
CA VAL A 170 24.64 -2.03 1.81
C VAL A 170 24.02 -3.24 2.51
N VAL A 171 22.69 -3.31 2.55
CA VAL A 171 21.99 -4.49 3.05
C VAL A 171 22.41 -5.58 2.09
N ARG A 172 23.22 -6.52 2.59
CA ARG A 172 23.81 -7.57 1.78
C ARG A 172 22.66 -8.32 1.12
N ARG A 173 22.65 -8.30 -0.22
CA ARG A 173 21.73 -9.10 -1.02
C ARG A 173 21.81 -10.55 -0.52
N PRO A 174 20.69 -11.17 -0.12
CA PRO A 174 20.72 -12.56 0.29
C PRO A 174 21.31 -13.44 -0.83
N PRO A 175 22.18 -14.42 -0.49
CA PRO A 175 22.77 -15.31 -1.48
C PRO A 175 21.67 -16.07 -2.24
N ALA A 176 21.86 -16.29 -3.54
CA ALA A 176 20.89 -16.94 -4.47
C ALA A 176 19.57 -16.17 -4.75
N CYS A 177 19.50 -14.88 -4.45
CA CYS A 177 18.31 -14.05 -4.74
C CYS A 177 18.25 -13.56 -6.20
N SER A 178 17.09 -13.71 -6.86
CA SER A 178 16.80 -13.12 -8.18
C SER A 178 16.71 -11.58 -8.12
N GLU A 179 16.97 -10.88 -9.23
CA GLU A 179 16.87 -9.40 -9.24
C GLU A 179 15.46 -8.92 -8.87
N ALA A 180 14.43 -9.62 -9.34
CA ALA A 180 13.04 -9.30 -9.02
C ALA A 180 12.74 -9.47 -7.53
N ASP A 181 13.20 -10.56 -6.90
CA ASP A 181 13.03 -10.76 -5.46
C ASP A 181 13.76 -9.67 -4.66
N PHE A 182 14.95 -9.25 -5.09
CA PHE A 182 15.70 -8.17 -4.45
C PHE A 182 14.94 -6.83 -4.50
N ILE A 183 14.38 -6.48 -5.66
CA ILE A 183 13.59 -5.24 -5.83
C ILE A 183 12.33 -5.27 -4.96
N ARG A 184 11.59 -6.40 -4.94
CA ARG A 184 10.40 -6.57 -4.11
C ARG A 184 10.73 -6.44 -2.62
N TRP A 185 11.74 -7.17 -2.15
CA TRP A 185 12.18 -7.09 -0.76
C TRP A 185 12.62 -5.68 -0.37
N LYS A 186 13.38 -5.00 -1.22
CA LYS A 186 13.81 -3.61 -0.96
C LYS A 186 12.63 -2.65 -0.86
N ASN A 187 11.56 -2.86 -1.64
CA ASN A 187 10.33 -2.09 -1.48
C ASN A 187 9.67 -2.37 -0.13
N CYS A 188 9.62 -3.63 0.30
CA CYS A 188 9.05 -4.03 1.59
C CYS A 188 9.81 -3.39 2.76
N LEU A 189 11.15 -3.38 2.72
CA LEU A 189 12.01 -2.75 3.73
C LEU A 189 11.81 -1.24 3.87
N ALA A 190 11.29 -0.57 2.84
CA ALA A 190 11.06 0.87 2.86
C ALA A 190 9.71 1.25 3.49
N ARG A 191 8.93 0.26 3.97
CA ARG A 191 7.60 0.44 4.56
C ARG A 191 7.68 0.43 6.08
N ASP A 192 6.68 1.03 6.70
CA ASP A 192 6.70 1.31 8.14
C ASP A 192 6.45 0.07 9.02
N PHE A 193 5.72 -0.94 8.52
CA PHE A 193 5.38 -2.14 9.29
C PHE A 193 5.54 -3.42 8.48
N THR A 194 5.97 -4.50 9.13
CA THR A 194 6.16 -5.84 8.53
C THR A 194 4.90 -6.35 7.83
N ILE A 195 3.73 -6.19 8.47
CA ILE A 195 2.42 -6.58 7.94
C ILE A 195 2.04 -5.80 6.68
N ASN A 196 2.54 -4.57 6.52
CA ASN A 196 2.31 -3.75 5.32
C ASN A 196 3.34 -4.06 4.22
N GLY A 197 4.37 -4.85 4.53
CA GLY A 197 5.35 -5.38 3.59
C GLY A 197 4.90 -6.65 2.87
N LEU A 198 3.68 -7.14 3.10
CA LEU A 198 3.12 -8.25 2.34
C LEU A 198 2.79 -7.80 0.92
N MET A 199 3.14 -8.64 -0.06
CA MET A 199 2.86 -8.41 -1.47
C MET A 199 2.10 -9.58 -2.06
N PHE A 200 1.06 -9.32 -2.85
CA PHE A 200 0.26 -10.34 -3.50
C PHE A 200 0.27 -10.16 -5.02
N ASP A 201 0.65 -11.21 -5.75
CA ASP A 201 0.51 -11.29 -7.20
C ASP A 201 -0.80 -12.03 -7.56
N PRO A 202 -1.83 -11.31 -8.06
CA PRO A 202 -3.12 -11.90 -8.38
C PRO A 202 -3.11 -12.78 -9.63
N PHE A 203 -2.07 -12.70 -10.47
CA PHE A 203 -1.93 -13.50 -11.69
C PHE A 203 -1.15 -14.77 -11.42
N ALA A 204 -0.05 -14.68 -10.66
CA ALA A 204 0.71 -15.85 -10.23
C ALA A 204 0.04 -16.59 -9.06
N LYS A 205 -0.95 -15.97 -8.40
CA LYS A 205 -1.62 -16.48 -7.20
C LYS A 205 -0.65 -16.70 -6.02
N ILE A 206 0.37 -15.85 -5.90
CA ILE A 206 1.43 -15.97 -4.89
C ILE A 206 1.42 -14.76 -3.97
N VAL A 207 1.51 -15.01 -2.67
CA VAL A 207 1.82 -14.00 -1.65
C VAL A 207 3.29 -14.11 -1.26
N TYR A 208 3.98 -12.99 -1.31
CA TYR A 208 5.37 -12.84 -0.91
C TYR A 208 5.42 -12.22 0.49
N ASP A 209 6.12 -12.91 1.39
CA ASP A 209 6.44 -12.41 2.72
C ASP A 209 7.96 -12.43 2.91
N TYR A 210 8.55 -11.25 2.86
CA TYR A 210 9.99 -11.07 3.01
C TYR A 210 10.41 -10.64 4.42
N LEU A 211 9.47 -10.20 5.26
CA LEU A 211 9.74 -9.56 6.55
C LEU A 211 9.17 -10.34 7.74
N GLY A 212 8.41 -11.42 7.50
CA GLY A 212 7.70 -12.18 8.54
C GLY A 212 6.34 -11.56 8.90
N GLY A 213 5.73 -10.82 7.98
CA GLY A 213 4.44 -10.16 8.21
C GLY A 213 3.31 -11.15 8.51
N LEU A 214 3.36 -12.37 7.97
CA LEU A 214 2.36 -13.41 8.26
C LEU A 214 2.45 -13.90 9.71
N GLU A 215 3.65 -14.03 10.26
CA GLU A 215 3.84 -14.39 11.67
C GLU A 215 3.31 -13.29 12.59
N ASP A 216 3.55 -12.03 12.23
CA ASP A 216 3.06 -10.88 12.99
C ASP A 216 1.53 -10.77 12.95
N ILE A 217 0.89 -11.04 11.80
CA ILE A 217 -0.57 -11.15 11.69
C ILE A 217 -1.09 -12.25 12.63
N ARG A 218 -0.49 -13.45 12.62
CA ARG A 218 -0.91 -14.56 13.50
C ARG A 218 -0.77 -14.23 14.98
N ARG A 219 0.26 -13.47 15.35
CA ARG A 219 0.53 -13.04 16.74
C ARG A 219 -0.23 -11.77 17.14
N ALA A 220 -1.02 -11.18 16.24
CA ALA A 220 -1.65 -9.87 16.42
C ALA A 220 -0.64 -8.79 16.88
N LYS A 221 0.58 -8.85 16.36
CA LYS A 221 1.70 -7.98 16.72
C LYS A 221 1.95 -6.97 15.60
N VAL A 222 2.22 -5.72 15.97
CA VAL A 222 2.69 -4.69 15.02
C VAL A 222 4.19 -4.55 15.22
N CYS A 223 4.97 -4.91 14.20
CA CYS A 223 6.42 -4.75 14.17
C CYS A 223 6.81 -3.72 13.10
N MET A 224 7.80 -2.90 13.41
CA MET A 224 8.48 -1.98 12.49
C MET A 224 9.74 -2.65 11.94
#